data_AF-A0A5D4MBJ6-F1
#
_entry.id   AF-A0A5D4MBJ6-F1
#
_cell.length_a   1.000
_cell.length_b   1.000
_cell.length_c   1.000
_cell.angle_alpha   90.00
_cell.angle_beta   90.00
_cell.angle_gamma   90.00
#
_symmetry.space_group_name_H-M   'P 1'
#
loop_
_entity.id
_entity.type
_entity.pdbx_description
1 polymer ?
#
loop_
_entity_poly.entity_id
_entity_poly.type
_entity_poly.pdbx_seq_one_letter_code
_entity_poly.pdbx_strand_id
1 'polypeptide(L)'
;MPTPAQKNFRREMKSLNREGHTWYDTKYTSFKGKKQKWSWGIFLFVIIALFASGLPTRIYYEFQIAHDQKIKNYLQQQEQYFGSASMGLSQLMTQLNEQNSPDMASLMPSIQEANVSIQSSYTALRDIKPPSEFKEMHDISLEILSLKKAAAEYLVAAAQTNNYRHEILTAYITESNLKLSQLTPKMIEGLQKSNLKYVYNSDGSLTYWVQEHGYESVFH
;
A
#
# COMPACT_ATOMS: atom_id res chain seq x y z
N MET A 1 26.12 46.63 13.97
CA MET A 1 26.46 47.26 12.67
C MET A 1 27.76 46.66 12.17
N PRO A 2 27.89 46.29 10.88
CA PRO A 2 29.11 45.65 10.39
C PRO A 2 30.28 46.65 10.37
N THR A 3 31.45 46.21 10.84
CA THR A 3 32.66 47.03 10.95
C THR A 3 33.24 47.35 9.57
N PRO A 4 34.06 48.40 9.43
CA PRO A 4 34.68 48.78 8.15
C PRO A 4 35.47 47.63 7.49
N ALA A 5 36.13 46.79 8.29
CA ALA A 5 36.85 45.61 7.80
C ALA A 5 35.91 44.56 7.18
N GLN A 6 34.73 44.31 7.77
CA GLN A 6 33.73 43.39 7.23
C GLN A 6 33.12 43.90 5.92
N LYS A 7 33.01 45.22 5.74
CA LYS A 7 32.52 45.82 4.48
C LYS A 7 33.53 45.69 3.34
N ASN A 8 34.83 45.82 3.64
CA ASN A 8 35.89 45.65 2.64
C ASN A 8 36.03 44.19 2.20
N PHE A 9 36.03 43.25 3.15
CA PHE A 9 36.07 41.81 2.83
C PHE A 9 34.88 41.37 1.95
N ARG A 10 33.68 41.90 2.23
CA ARG A 10 32.47 41.60 1.45
C ARG A 10 32.48 42.25 0.05
N ARG A 11 33.27 43.31 -0.16
CA ARG A 11 33.49 43.93 -1.49
C ARG A 11 34.53 43.13 -2.28
N GLU A 12 35.64 42.73 -1.66
CA GLU A 12 36.66 41.87 -2.29
C GLU A 12 36.10 40.50 -2.70
N MET A 13 35.31 39.86 -1.83
CA MET A 13 34.66 38.59 -2.19
C MET A 13 33.63 38.76 -3.33
N LYS A 14 33.04 39.95 -3.48
CA LYS A 14 32.13 40.25 -4.60
C LYS A 14 32.86 40.54 -5.90
N SER A 15 34.05 41.12 -5.87
CA SER A 15 34.87 41.32 -7.08
C SER A 15 35.49 40.01 -7.55
N LEU A 16 35.99 39.18 -6.63
CA LEU A 16 36.55 37.86 -6.94
C LEU A 16 35.49 36.90 -7.53
N ASN A 17 34.25 36.91 -7.02
CA ASN A 17 33.15 36.13 -7.62
C ASN A 17 32.68 36.67 -8.98
N ARG A 18 32.99 37.92 -9.33
CA ARG A 18 32.67 38.51 -10.63
C ARG A 18 33.73 38.18 -11.69
N GLU A 19 34.98 38.04 -11.27
CA GLU A 19 36.10 37.79 -12.18
C GLU A 19 36.38 36.29 -12.42
N GLY A 20 35.91 35.40 -11.53
CA GLY A 20 36.11 33.95 -11.63
C GLY A 20 35.25 33.19 -12.66
N HIS A 21 34.27 33.83 -13.30
CA HIS A 21 33.31 33.14 -14.19
C HIS A 21 33.39 33.49 -15.68
N THR A 22 34.38 34.27 -16.12
CA THR A 22 34.47 34.71 -17.54
C THR A 22 35.66 34.16 -18.32
N TRP A 23 36.43 33.22 -17.77
CA TRP A 23 37.68 32.78 -18.42
C TRP A 23 37.57 31.54 -19.33
N TYR A 24 36.43 30.85 -19.36
CA TYR A 24 36.19 29.72 -20.27
C TYR A 24 34.83 29.83 -20.96
N ASP A 25 34.65 30.73 -21.94
CA ASP A 25 33.67 30.46 -23.02
C ASP A 25 33.67 31.42 -24.24
N THR A 26 34.81 31.93 -24.69
CA THR A 26 34.82 32.92 -25.81
C THR A 26 35.46 32.43 -27.12
N LYS A 27 35.75 31.14 -27.27
CA LYS A 27 36.42 30.64 -28.49
C LYS A 27 35.62 29.78 -29.46
N TYR A 28 34.36 29.43 -29.16
CA TYR A 28 33.54 28.71 -30.15
C TYR A 28 32.12 29.26 -30.25
N THR A 29 31.81 29.71 -31.47
CA THR A 29 30.47 29.98 -32.04
C THR A 29 29.82 31.32 -31.74
N SER A 30 30.07 32.27 -32.65
CA SER A 30 29.17 33.37 -32.94
C SER A 30 27.85 32.85 -33.50
N PHE A 31 26.85 32.64 -32.65
CA PHE A 31 25.46 32.75 -33.08
C PHE A 31 24.83 33.96 -32.39
N LYS A 32 24.69 35.05 -33.15
CA LYS A 32 23.80 36.16 -32.78
C LYS A 32 22.35 35.67 -32.85
N GLY A 33 21.94 34.87 -31.87
CA GLY A 33 20.53 34.57 -31.62
C GLY A 33 19.88 35.80 -30.99
N LYS A 34 18.95 36.45 -31.69
CA LYS A 34 18.06 37.45 -31.09
C LYS A 34 17.46 36.80 -29.83
N LYS A 35 17.56 37.45 -28.66
CA LYS A 35 16.82 37.04 -27.46
C LYS A 35 15.33 37.07 -27.81
N GLN A 36 14.79 35.90 -28.12
CA GLN A 36 13.38 35.73 -28.47
C GLN A 36 12.59 36.16 -27.24
N LYS A 37 11.96 37.34 -27.34
CA LYS A 37 11.03 37.81 -26.34
C LYS A 37 9.87 36.82 -26.37
N TRP A 38 9.92 35.84 -25.48
CA TRP A 38 8.81 34.93 -25.24
C TRP A 38 7.63 35.81 -24.81
N SER A 39 6.74 36.07 -25.77
CA SER A 39 5.53 36.80 -25.46
C SER A 39 4.67 35.86 -24.62
N TRP A 40 4.09 36.37 -23.54
CA TRP A 40 3.12 35.63 -22.74
C TRP A 40 1.98 35.04 -23.60
N GLY A 41 1.72 35.63 -24.77
CA GLY A 41 0.81 35.09 -25.79
C GLY A 41 1.25 33.73 -26.36
N ILE A 42 2.54 33.47 -26.55
CA ILE A 42 3.04 32.16 -26.99
C ILE A 42 2.86 31.11 -25.86
N PHE A 43 3.09 31.47 -24.59
CA PHE A 43 2.77 30.59 -23.44
C PHE A 43 1.29 30.20 -23.44
N LEU A 44 0.41 31.20 -23.58
CA LEU A 44 -1.04 30.99 -23.58
C LEU A 44 -1.47 30.12 -24.78
N PHE A 45 -0.92 30.37 -25.97
CA PHE A 45 -1.24 29.59 -27.17
C PHE A 45 -0.77 28.14 -27.05
N VAL A 46 0.41 27.90 -26.46
CA VAL A 46 0.93 26.55 -26.20
C VAL A 46 0.08 25.82 -25.17
N ILE A 47 -0.36 26.50 -24.09
CA ILE A 47 -1.26 25.92 -23.09
C ILE A 47 -2.62 25.57 -23.71
N ILE A 48 -3.22 26.49 -24.48
CA ILE A 48 -4.50 26.24 -25.17
C ILE A 48 -4.36 25.11 -26.18
N ALA A 49 -3.26 25.06 -26.96
CA ALA A 49 -3.00 23.98 -27.90
C ALA A 49 -2.80 22.62 -27.20
N LEU A 50 -2.14 22.60 -26.02
CA LEU A 50 -2.00 21.40 -25.20
C LEU A 50 -3.37 20.92 -24.70
N PHE A 51 -4.23 21.81 -24.20
CA PHE A 51 -5.59 21.43 -23.81
C PHE A 51 -6.45 20.97 -24.99
N ALA A 52 -6.35 21.64 -26.15
CA ALA A 52 -7.07 21.25 -27.36
C ALA A 52 -6.60 19.91 -27.95
N SER A 53 -5.36 19.50 -27.69
CA SER A 53 -4.80 18.22 -28.15
C SER A 53 -5.31 16.98 -27.42
N GLY A 54 -6.03 17.16 -26.30
CA GLY A 54 -6.48 16.05 -25.45
C GLY A 54 -5.36 15.32 -24.69
N LEU A 55 -4.11 15.79 -24.77
CA LEU A 55 -2.97 15.26 -24.00
C LEU A 55 -3.20 15.32 -22.47
N PRO A 56 -3.67 16.43 -21.87
CA PRO A 56 -3.92 16.49 -20.43
C PRO A 56 -4.96 15.47 -19.96
N THR A 57 -6.05 15.31 -20.73
CA THR A 57 -7.09 14.31 -20.46
C THR A 57 -6.54 12.89 -20.56
N ARG A 58 -5.72 12.60 -21.58
CA ARG A 58 -5.10 11.28 -21.74
C ARG A 58 -4.16 10.94 -20.58
N ILE A 59 -3.30 11.87 -20.19
CA ILE A 59 -2.37 11.70 -19.05
C ILE A 59 -3.15 11.49 -17.75
N TYR A 60 -4.24 12.23 -17.55
CA TYR A 60 -5.12 12.05 -16.39
C TYR A 60 -5.73 10.64 -16.35
N TYR A 61 -6.30 10.16 -17.46
CA TYR A 61 -6.87 8.81 -17.52
C TYR A 61 -5.81 7.72 -17.35
N GLU A 62 -4.63 7.86 -17.96
CA GLU A 62 -3.53 6.90 -17.79
C GLU A 62 -3.06 6.85 -16.32
N PHE A 63 -3.01 8.00 -15.63
CA PHE A 63 -2.69 8.06 -14.21
C PHE A 63 -3.77 7.38 -13.35
N GLN A 64 -5.05 7.68 -13.62
CA GLN A 64 -6.17 7.09 -12.89
C GLN A 64 -6.22 5.57 -13.07
N ILE A 65 -6.05 5.06 -14.30
CA ILE A 65 -6.00 3.62 -14.58
C ILE A 65 -4.84 2.96 -13.85
N ALA A 66 -3.64 3.56 -13.86
CA ALA A 66 -2.48 3.00 -13.16
C ALA A 66 -2.69 2.93 -11.63
N HIS A 67 -3.33 3.96 -11.07
CA HIS A 67 -3.70 4.00 -9.66
C HIS A 67 -4.73 2.92 -9.31
N ASP A 68 -5.78 2.81 -10.11
CA ASP A 68 -6.86 1.84 -9.97
C ASP A 68 -6.35 0.40 -10.09
N GLN A 69 -5.45 0.13 -11.04
CA GLN A 69 -4.75 -1.16 -11.18
C GLN A 69 -3.90 -1.50 -9.95
N LYS A 70 -3.22 -0.52 -9.36
CA LYS A 70 -2.46 -0.74 -8.13
C LYS A 70 -3.37 -1.12 -6.97
N ILE A 71 -4.54 -0.50 -6.84
CA ILE A 71 -5.54 -0.85 -5.83
C ILE A 71 -6.05 -2.27 -6.06
N LYS A 72 -6.44 -2.60 -7.30
CA LYS A 72 -6.87 -3.95 -7.68
C LYS A 72 -5.85 -5.01 -7.28
N ASN A 73 -4.59 -4.83 -7.71
CA ASN A 73 -3.52 -5.77 -7.42
C ASN A 73 -3.29 -5.93 -5.91
N TYR A 74 -3.32 -4.82 -5.17
CA TYR A 74 -3.21 -4.85 -3.72
C TYR A 74 -4.34 -5.64 -3.06
N LEU A 75 -5.60 -5.35 -3.41
CA LEU A 75 -6.76 -6.02 -2.83
C LEU A 75 -6.76 -7.52 -3.13
N GLN A 76 -6.43 -7.91 -4.36
CA GLN A 76 -6.31 -9.32 -4.75
C GLN A 76 -5.22 -10.06 -3.96
N GLN A 77 -4.04 -9.45 -3.80
CA GLN A 77 -2.97 -10.06 -3.02
C GLN A 77 -3.34 -10.16 -1.53
N GLN A 78 -3.97 -9.11 -0.99
CA GLN A 78 -4.44 -9.10 0.39
C GLN A 78 -5.46 -10.22 0.62
N GLU A 79 -6.46 -10.35 -0.27
CA GLU A 79 -7.48 -11.40 -0.18
C GLU A 79 -6.85 -12.79 -0.26
N GLN A 80 -5.92 -13.01 -1.20
CA GLN A 80 -5.23 -14.29 -1.34
C GLN A 80 -4.48 -14.69 -0.06
N TYR A 81 -3.68 -13.80 0.51
CA TYR A 81 -2.88 -14.12 1.70
C TYR A 81 -3.76 -14.22 2.95
N PHE A 82 -4.74 -13.33 3.08
CA PHE A 82 -5.66 -13.34 4.20
C PHE A 82 -6.58 -14.56 4.18
N GLY A 83 -7.08 -14.94 3.00
CA GLY A 83 -7.91 -16.12 2.77
C GLY A 83 -7.15 -17.41 3.06
N SER A 84 -5.92 -17.54 2.55
CA SER A 84 -5.03 -18.70 2.83
C SER A 84 -4.85 -18.94 4.33
N ALA A 85 -4.46 -17.89 5.07
CA ALA A 85 -4.26 -17.98 6.52
C ALA A 85 -5.56 -18.32 7.28
N SER A 86 -6.69 -17.78 6.82
CA SER A 86 -8.00 -18.02 7.42
C SER A 86 -8.47 -19.46 7.22
N MET A 87 -8.21 -20.02 6.03
CA MET A 87 -8.59 -21.40 5.70
C MET A 87 -7.83 -22.41 6.55
N GLY A 88 -6.51 -22.27 6.68
CA GLY A 88 -5.69 -23.19 7.47
C GLY A 88 -6.09 -23.21 8.96
N LEU A 89 -6.34 -22.04 9.56
CA LEU A 89 -6.81 -21.96 10.93
C LEU A 89 -8.21 -22.56 11.09
N SER A 90 -9.12 -22.28 10.14
CA SER A 90 -10.51 -22.79 10.19
C SER A 90 -10.56 -24.31 10.13
N GLN A 91 -9.80 -24.93 9.23
CA GLN A 91 -9.70 -26.39 9.13
C GLN A 91 -9.22 -27.02 10.44
N LEU A 92 -8.19 -26.42 11.04
CA LEU A 92 -7.65 -26.88 12.31
C LEU A 92 -8.65 -26.69 13.47
N MET A 93 -9.41 -25.59 13.49
CA MET A 93 -10.47 -25.38 14.48
C MET A 93 -11.58 -26.43 14.35
N THR A 94 -11.95 -26.80 13.13
CA THR A 94 -12.92 -27.88 12.91
C THR A 94 -12.42 -29.21 13.49
N GLN A 95 -11.17 -29.58 13.22
CA GLN A 95 -10.56 -30.81 13.77
C GLN A 95 -10.52 -30.80 15.31
N LEU A 96 -10.20 -29.66 15.92
CA LEU A 96 -10.20 -29.50 17.38
C LEU A 96 -11.61 -29.62 17.99
N ASN A 97 -12.63 -29.12 17.30
CA ASN A 97 -14.02 -29.16 17.77
C ASN A 97 -14.68 -30.54 17.57
N GLU A 98 -14.25 -31.33 16.59
CA GLU A 98 -14.75 -32.69 16.36
C GLU A 98 -14.25 -33.70 17.40
N GLN A 99 -13.13 -33.41 18.07
CA GLN A 99 -12.57 -34.26 19.12
C GLN A 99 -13.08 -33.81 20.50
N ASN A 100 -13.94 -34.61 21.14
CA ASN A 100 -14.40 -34.38 22.53
C ASN A 100 -13.24 -34.27 23.55
N SER A 101 -12.05 -34.77 23.21
CA SER A 101 -10.80 -34.56 23.92
C SER A 101 -9.68 -34.57 22.89
N PRO A 102 -9.18 -33.40 22.46
CA PRO A 102 -8.23 -33.33 21.36
C PRO A 102 -6.90 -33.96 21.76
N ASP A 103 -6.51 -35.03 21.08
CA ASP A 103 -5.15 -35.55 21.18
C ASP A 103 -4.24 -34.64 20.34
N MET A 104 -3.66 -33.66 21.02
CA MET A 104 -2.82 -32.66 20.38
C MET A 104 -1.58 -33.26 19.69
N ALA A 105 -1.10 -34.42 20.14
CA ALA A 105 0.01 -35.09 19.47
C ALA A 105 -0.41 -35.60 18.09
N SER A 106 -1.63 -36.14 17.97
CA SER A 106 -2.19 -36.58 16.68
C SER A 106 -2.41 -35.43 15.69
N LEU A 107 -2.69 -34.22 16.20
CA LEU A 107 -2.92 -33.02 15.40
C LEU A 107 -1.65 -32.25 15.05
N MET A 108 -0.49 -32.65 15.59
CA MET A 108 0.78 -31.95 15.40
C MET A 108 1.13 -31.66 13.92
N PRO A 109 0.97 -32.60 12.96
CA PRO A 109 1.24 -32.31 11.55
C PRO A 109 0.37 -31.18 11.00
N SER A 110 -0.94 -31.20 11.29
CA SER A 110 -1.89 -30.17 10.85
C SER A 110 -1.64 -28.83 11.54
N ILE A 111 -1.27 -28.84 12.82
CA ILE A 111 -0.85 -27.63 13.56
C ILE A 111 0.39 -27.01 12.90
N GLN A 112 1.39 -27.80 12.55
CA GLN A 112 2.61 -27.32 11.91
C GLN A 112 2.34 -26.76 10.51
N GLU A 113 1.52 -27.45 9.70
CA GLU A 113 1.12 -26.99 8.38
C GLU A 113 0.39 -25.64 8.45
N ALA A 114 -0.62 -25.53 9.33
CA ALA A 114 -1.34 -24.28 9.54
C ALA A 114 -0.41 -23.17 10.01
N ASN A 115 0.51 -23.45 10.94
CA ASN A 115 1.47 -22.46 11.42
C ASN A 115 2.39 -21.95 10.31
N VAL A 116 2.96 -22.85 9.49
CA VAL A 116 3.82 -22.46 8.35
C VAL A 116 3.03 -21.64 7.32
N SER A 117 1.82 -22.05 7.00
CA SER A 117 0.94 -21.32 6.08
C SER A 117 0.63 -19.91 6.59
N ILE A 118 0.21 -19.78 7.84
CA ILE A 118 -0.11 -18.48 8.46
C ILE A 118 1.13 -17.59 8.54
N GLN A 119 2.30 -18.13 8.91
CA GLN A 119 3.55 -17.37 8.95
C GLN A 119 3.98 -16.87 7.57
N SER A 120 3.82 -17.71 6.54
CA SER A 120 4.08 -17.34 5.16
C SER A 120 3.14 -16.22 4.69
N SER A 121 1.83 -16.38 4.91
CA SER A 121 0.83 -15.38 4.57
C SER A 121 1.03 -14.06 5.33
N TYR A 122 1.39 -14.10 6.61
CA TYR A 122 1.72 -12.90 7.39
C TYR A 122 2.92 -12.17 6.80
N THR A 123 3.99 -12.90 6.49
CA THR A 123 5.22 -12.31 5.93
C THR A 123 4.94 -11.70 4.56
N ALA A 124 4.23 -12.42 3.70
CA ALA A 124 3.83 -11.94 2.38
C ALA A 124 2.96 -10.69 2.48
N LEU A 125 1.96 -10.66 3.37
CA LEU A 125 1.13 -9.49 3.57
C LEU A 125 1.94 -8.29 4.08
N ARG A 126 2.78 -8.49 5.11
CA ARG A 126 3.61 -7.43 5.71
C ARG A 126 4.52 -6.74 4.69
N ASP A 127 5.02 -7.50 3.72
CA ASP A 127 5.99 -7.01 2.76
C ASP A 127 5.32 -6.29 1.56
N ILE A 128 4.00 -6.35 1.45
CA ILE A 128 3.24 -5.58 0.45
C ILE A 128 3.17 -4.12 0.88
N LYS A 129 3.36 -3.21 -0.09
CA LYS A 129 3.12 -1.78 0.12
C LYS A 129 1.67 -1.43 -0.23
N PRO A 130 0.81 -1.12 0.75
CA PRO A 130 -0.57 -0.74 0.45
C PRO A 130 -0.63 0.62 -0.29
N PRO A 131 -1.67 0.86 -1.11
CA PRO A 131 -2.09 2.21 -1.47
C PRO A 131 -2.39 3.03 -0.20
N SER A 132 -2.22 4.35 -0.28
CA SER A 132 -2.36 5.25 0.87
C SER A 132 -3.71 5.14 1.56
N GLU A 133 -4.75 4.98 0.76
CA GLU A 133 -6.16 4.96 1.14
C GLU A 133 -6.52 3.69 1.92
N PHE A 134 -5.75 2.61 1.71
CA PHE A 134 -5.94 1.29 2.29
C PHE A 134 -4.98 0.98 3.44
N LYS A 135 -4.16 1.94 3.87
CA LYS A 135 -3.16 1.72 4.92
C LYS A 135 -3.78 1.22 6.23
N GLU A 136 -4.89 1.80 6.66
CA GLU A 136 -5.56 1.37 7.91
C GLU A 136 -6.15 -0.04 7.80
N MET A 137 -6.75 -0.38 6.64
CA MET A 137 -7.22 -1.74 6.37
C MET A 137 -6.05 -2.74 6.38
N HIS A 138 -4.90 -2.33 5.83
CA HIS A 138 -3.68 -3.13 5.84
C HIS A 138 -3.19 -3.42 7.25
N ASP A 139 -3.09 -2.38 8.08
CA ASP A 139 -2.63 -2.48 9.46
C ASP A 139 -3.54 -3.42 10.28
N ILE A 140 -4.87 -3.29 10.14
CA ILE A 140 -5.82 -4.22 10.78
C ILE A 140 -5.68 -5.65 10.25
N SER A 141 -5.46 -5.82 8.94
CA SER A 141 -5.25 -7.15 8.35
C SER A 141 -4.01 -7.82 8.96
N LEU A 142 -2.94 -7.07 9.19
CA LEU A 142 -1.74 -7.56 9.87
C LEU A 142 -1.99 -7.90 11.34
N GLU A 143 -2.76 -7.09 12.07
CA GLU A 143 -3.15 -7.41 13.44
C GLU A 143 -3.93 -8.74 13.51
N ILE A 144 -4.87 -8.95 12.60
CA ILE A 144 -5.64 -10.19 12.50
C ILE A 144 -4.72 -11.38 12.23
N LEU A 145 -3.82 -11.28 11.25
CA LEU A 145 -2.86 -12.36 10.95
C LEU A 145 -1.87 -12.60 12.10
N SER A 146 -1.49 -11.56 12.83
CA SER A 146 -0.65 -11.67 14.03
C SER A 146 -1.36 -12.49 15.13
N LEU A 147 -2.66 -12.24 15.37
CA LEU A 147 -3.47 -13.02 16.31
C LEU A 147 -3.61 -14.48 15.87
N LYS A 148 -3.86 -14.73 14.58
CA LYS A 148 -3.93 -16.10 14.02
C LYS A 148 -2.59 -16.83 14.15
N LYS A 149 -1.48 -16.12 13.92
CA LYS A 149 -0.14 -16.65 14.11
C LYS A 149 0.10 -17.02 15.58
N ALA A 150 -0.24 -16.14 16.51
CA ALA A 150 -0.12 -16.42 17.94
C ALA A 150 -0.97 -17.63 18.39
N ALA A 151 -2.17 -17.78 17.83
CA ALA A 151 -3.01 -18.95 18.05
C ALA A 151 -2.35 -20.26 17.57
N ALA A 152 -1.76 -20.25 16.36
CA ALA A 152 -1.05 -21.40 15.81
C ALA A 152 0.22 -21.74 16.62
N GLU A 153 1.01 -20.74 17.01
CA GLU A 153 2.20 -20.91 17.85
C GLU A 153 1.84 -21.45 19.24
N TYR A 154 0.73 -20.98 19.82
CA TYR A 154 0.18 -21.51 21.06
C TYR A 154 -0.15 -22.99 20.93
N LEU A 155 -0.79 -23.40 19.83
CA LEU A 155 -1.14 -24.80 19.58
C LEU A 155 0.10 -25.69 19.41
N VAL A 156 1.14 -25.21 18.72
CA VAL A 156 2.43 -25.92 18.63
C VAL A 156 2.99 -26.16 20.03
N ALA A 157 3.06 -25.12 20.86
CA ALA A 157 3.57 -25.24 22.22
C ALA A 157 2.70 -26.15 23.11
N ALA A 158 1.38 -26.03 23.01
CA ALA A 158 0.44 -26.87 23.74
C ALA A 158 0.57 -28.35 23.37
N ALA A 159 0.76 -28.65 22.08
CA ALA A 159 0.94 -30.01 21.58
C ALA A 159 2.28 -30.62 21.99
N GLN A 160 3.35 -29.81 22.10
CA GLN A 160 4.66 -30.25 22.58
C GLN A 160 4.70 -30.48 24.10
N THR A 161 3.98 -29.65 24.86
CA THR A 161 3.99 -29.67 26.33
C THR A 161 2.83 -30.44 26.94
N ASN A 162 1.91 -30.93 26.11
CA ASN A 162 0.64 -31.55 26.49
C ASN A 162 -0.18 -30.67 27.47
N ASN A 163 -0.14 -29.35 27.27
CA ASN A 163 -0.78 -28.36 28.13
C ASN A 163 -1.74 -27.46 27.33
N TYR A 164 -2.74 -28.10 26.72
CA TYR A 164 -3.79 -27.39 26.01
C TYR A 164 -4.81 -26.80 26.99
N ARG A 165 -5.16 -25.54 26.73
CA ARG A 165 -6.10 -24.72 27.47
C ARG A 165 -6.98 -23.98 26.46
N HIS A 166 -8.21 -24.44 26.37
CA HIS A 166 -9.18 -23.95 25.41
C HIS A 166 -9.43 -22.43 25.55
N GLU A 167 -9.45 -21.91 26.78
CA GLU A 167 -9.64 -20.47 27.03
C GLU A 167 -8.58 -19.58 26.38
N ILE A 168 -7.31 -20.02 26.27
CA ILE A 168 -6.24 -19.23 25.65
C ILE A 168 -6.47 -19.12 24.13
N LEU A 169 -6.74 -20.26 23.48
CA LEU A 169 -7.05 -20.29 22.06
C LEU A 169 -8.29 -19.45 21.73
N THR A 170 -9.33 -19.59 22.56
CA THR A 170 -10.58 -18.84 22.41
C THR A 170 -10.37 -17.33 22.52
N ALA A 171 -9.47 -16.88 23.40
CA ALA A 171 -9.14 -15.45 23.52
C ALA A 171 -8.54 -14.89 22.22
N TYR A 172 -7.58 -15.60 21.60
CA TYR A 172 -7.01 -15.19 20.32
C TYR A 172 -8.04 -15.15 19.18
N ILE A 173 -8.91 -16.17 19.12
CA ILE A 173 -9.96 -16.24 18.09
C ILE A 173 -10.97 -15.10 18.29
N THR A 174 -11.38 -14.84 19.52
CA THR A 174 -12.36 -13.79 19.84
C THR A 174 -11.81 -12.42 19.47
N GLU A 175 -10.57 -12.11 19.85
CA GLU A 175 -9.92 -10.85 19.49
C GLU A 175 -9.75 -10.73 17.97
N SER A 176 -9.38 -11.83 17.30
CA SER A 176 -9.24 -11.88 15.83
C SER A 176 -10.57 -11.58 15.13
N ASN A 177 -11.68 -12.13 15.63
CA ASN A 177 -13.03 -11.90 15.10
C ASN A 177 -13.51 -10.46 15.36
N LEU A 178 -13.20 -9.90 16.53
CA LEU A 178 -13.48 -8.50 16.83
C LEU A 178 -12.78 -7.58 15.82
N LYS A 179 -11.50 -7.82 15.55
CA LYS A 179 -10.73 -7.07 14.55
C LYS A 179 -11.24 -7.27 13.13
N LEU A 180 -11.66 -8.49 12.78
CA LEU A 180 -12.27 -8.78 11.48
C LEU A 180 -13.50 -7.92 11.21
N SER A 181 -14.33 -7.66 12.23
CA SER A 181 -15.50 -6.79 12.08
C SER A 181 -15.16 -5.33 11.72
N GLN A 182 -13.92 -4.90 11.97
CA GLN A 182 -13.42 -3.55 11.66
C GLN A 182 -12.88 -3.45 10.23
N LEU A 183 -12.67 -4.58 9.54
CA LEU A 183 -12.00 -4.62 8.25
C LEU A 183 -12.91 -4.11 7.12
N THR A 184 -14.18 -4.51 7.08
CA THR A 184 -15.14 -4.08 6.04
C THR A 184 -15.37 -2.56 6.04
N PRO A 185 -15.60 -1.89 7.19
CA PRO A 185 -15.67 -0.42 7.21
C PRO A 185 -14.41 0.26 6.64
N LYS A 186 -13.22 -0.28 6.91
CA LYS A 186 -11.96 0.28 6.40
C LYS A 186 -11.73 0.01 4.92
N MET A 187 -12.20 -1.12 4.40
CA MET A 187 -12.24 -1.37 2.96
C MET A 187 -13.15 -0.36 2.26
N ILE A 188 -14.35 -0.13 2.78
CA ILE A 188 -15.30 0.87 2.23
C ILE A 188 -14.68 2.27 2.26
N GLU A 189 -14.07 2.66 3.38
CA GLU A 189 -13.39 3.95 3.51
C GLU A 189 -12.27 4.12 2.49
N GLY A 190 -11.46 3.07 2.26
CA GLY A 190 -10.42 3.06 1.23
C GLY A 190 -10.99 3.24 -0.18
N LEU A 191 -12.04 2.50 -0.52
CA LEU A 191 -12.72 2.60 -1.82
C LEU A 191 -13.31 3.98 -2.08
N GLN A 192 -13.95 4.58 -1.05
CA GLN A 192 -14.49 5.93 -1.12
C GLN A 192 -13.39 6.97 -1.34
N LYS A 193 -12.28 6.90 -0.59
CA LYS A 193 -11.12 7.80 -0.75
C LYS A 193 -10.48 7.67 -2.13
N SER A 194 -10.51 6.49 -2.72
CA SER A 194 -10.01 6.22 -4.07
C SER A 194 -11.01 6.55 -5.19
N ASN A 195 -12.21 7.05 -4.87
CA ASN A 195 -13.30 7.30 -5.83
C ASN A 195 -13.69 6.07 -6.68
N LEU A 196 -13.52 4.86 -6.13
CA LEU A 196 -13.94 3.63 -6.78
C LEU A 196 -15.43 3.39 -6.53
N LYS A 197 -16.16 2.99 -7.57
CA LYS A 197 -17.55 2.56 -7.40
C LYS A 197 -17.55 1.27 -6.60
N TYR A 198 -18.54 1.11 -5.73
CA TYR A 198 -18.76 -0.12 -5.00
C TYR A 198 -20.23 -0.32 -4.65
N VAL A 199 -20.63 -1.58 -4.44
CA VAL A 199 -21.94 -2.00 -3.96
C VAL A 199 -21.71 -3.00 -2.83
N TYR A 200 -22.38 -2.76 -1.71
CA TYR A 200 -22.44 -3.70 -0.60
C TYR A 200 -23.67 -4.60 -0.80
N ASN A 201 -23.43 -5.90 -0.93
CA ASN A 201 -24.47 -6.88 -1.23
C ASN A 201 -25.17 -7.35 0.06
N SER A 202 -26.37 -7.90 -0.08
CA SER A 202 -27.17 -8.39 1.06
C SER A 202 -26.56 -9.59 1.79
N ASP A 203 -25.65 -10.31 1.13
CA ASP A 203 -24.88 -11.42 1.70
C ASP A 203 -23.62 -10.96 2.47
N GLY A 204 -23.37 -9.66 2.52
CA GLY A 204 -22.22 -9.06 3.17
C GLY A 204 -20.95 -8.98 2.32
N SER A 205 -21.00 -9.44 1.06
CA SER A 205 -19.92 -9.27 0.08
C SER A 205 -19.86 -7.84 -0.46
N LEU A 206 -18.71 -7.45 -1.02
CA LEU A 206 -18.50 -6.11 -1.55
C LEU A 206 -18.02 -6.18 -2.99
N THR A 207 -18.86 -5.73 -3.92
CA THR A 207 -18.49 -5.64 -5.33
C THR A 207 -17.94 -4.25 -5.63
N TYR A 208 -16.78 -4.16 -6.31
CA TYR A 208 -16.17 -2.88 -6.68
C TYR A 208 -15.73 -2.86 -8.15
N TRP A 209 -15.64 -1.65 -8.72
CA TRP A 209 -15.26 -1.45 -10.12
C TRP A 209 -13.98 -0.66 -10.26
N VAL A 210 -13.13 -1.12 -11.17
CA VAL A 210 -11.81 -0.55 -11.46
C VAL A 210 -11.77 -0.16 -12.93
N GLN A 211 -11.26 1.04 -13.25
CA GLN A 211 -11.07 1.42 -14.65
C GLN A 211 -9.91 0.65 -15.27
N GLU A 212 -10.20 -0.10 -16.33
CA GLU A 212 -9.21 -0.68 -17.24
C GLU A 212 -9.25 0.06 -18.58
N HIS A 213 -8.25 -0.15 -19.43
CA HIS A 213 -8.11 0.56 -20.71
C HIS A 213 -9.39 0.38 -21.58
N GLY A 214 -10.30 1.34 -21.50
CA GLY A 214 -11.57 1.35 -22.23
C GLY A 214 -12.77 0.62 -21.58
N TYR A 215 -12.64 -0.02 -20.41
CA TYR A 215 -13.73 -0.80 -19.80
C TYR A 215 -13.73 -0.72 -18.25
N GLU A 216 -14.92 -0.76 -17.65
CA GLU A 216 -15.08 -1.00 -16.20
C GLU A 216 -15.06 -2.52 -15.95
N SER A 217 -14.22 -2.97 -15.01
CA SER A 217 -14.12 -4.39 -14.60
C SER A 217 -14.71 -4.58 -13.20
N VAL A 218 -15.41 -5.71 -12.99
CA VAL A 218 -16.12 -6.05 -11.74
C VAL A 218 -15.28 -7.00 -10.90
N PHE A 219 -15.15 -6.73 -9.60
CA PHE A 219 -14.51 -7.62 -8.62
C PHE A 219 -15.42 -7.84 -7.41
N HIS A 220 -15.35 -9.03 -6.81
CA HIS A 220 -16.18 -9.48 -5.70
C HIS A 220 -15.40 -9.50 -4.38
#